data_AF-T1BSJ6-F1
#
_entry.id   AF-T1BSJ6-F1
#
_cell.length_a   1.000
_cell.length_b   1.000
_cell.length_c   1.000
_cell.angle_alpha   90.00
_cell.angle_beta   90.00
_cell.angle_gamma   90.00
#
_symmetry.space_group_name_H-M   'P 1'
#
loop_
_entity.id
_entity.type
_entity.pdbx_description
1 polymer ?
#
loop_
_entity_poly.entity_id
_entity_poly.type
_entity_poly.pdbx_seq_one_letter_code
_entity_poly.pdbx_strand_id
1 'polypeptide(L)'
;MREIAARVHTMPDGNQVMVSRPTVDRWLRAYRKDGLPGLQPQRRSDQGAIRRHPELFAEAADLRRELPARSAAHIADILKAKHGIEVAPRTIRDQLRGRGCSGAPWETLPLCTGGTRPHTPTSVGSATC
;
A
#
# COMPACT_ATOMS: atom_id res chain seq x y z
N MET A 1 23.52 7.15 -24.57
CA MET A 1 23.02 7.18 -23.17
C MET A 1 22.96 8.57 -22.54
N ARG A 2 23.94 9.47 -22.75
CA ARG A 2 23.88 10.85 -22.19
C ARG A 2 22.65 11.63 -22.66
N GLU A 3 22.27 11.45 -23.92
CA GLU A 3 21.14 12.15 -24.56
C GLU A 3 19.77 11.73 -24.00
N ILE A 4 19.56 10.43 -23.75
CA ILE A 4 18.31 9.90 -23.17
C ILE A 4 18.16 10.33 -21.69
N ALA A 5 19.27 10.43 -20.97
CA ALA A 5 19.29 10.88 -19.56
C ALA A 5 19.12 12.40 -19.41
N ALA A 6 19.41 13.17 -20.45
CA ALA A 6 19.19 14.63 -20.49
C ALA A 6 17.76 15.01 -20.87
N ARG A 7 16.95 14.03 -21.30
CA ARG A 7 15.56 14.25 -21.73
C ARG A 7 14.60 14.05 -20.57
N VAL A 8 13.61 14.94 -20.49
CA VAL A 8 12.47 14.80 -19.59
C VAL A 8 11.45 13.84 -20.22
N HIS A 9 11.00 12.86 -19.46
CA HIS A 9 10.05 11.84 -19.90
C HIS A 9 8.68 12.09 -19.25
N THR A 10 7.63 12.10 -20.05
CA THR A 10 6.26 12.21 -19.56
C THR A 10 5.75 10.83 -19.17
N MET A 11 5.39 10.66 -17.91
CA MET A 11 4.74 9.46 -17.41
C MET A 11 3.27 9.41 -17.84
N PRO A 12 2.63 8.23 -17.84
CA PRO A 12 1.20 8.09 -18.17
C PRO A 12 0.27 8.94 -17.29
N ASP A 13 0.69 9.23 -16.05
CA ASP A 13 -0.04 10.06 -15.10
C ASP A 13 0.18 11.58 -15.33
N GLY A 14 0.83 11.96 -16.43
CA GLY A 14 1.14 13.36 -16.78
C GLY A 14 2.36 13.95 -16.07
N ASN A 15 2.96 13.22 -15.13
CA ASN A 15 4.13 13.68 -14.39
C ASN A 15 5.40 13.65 -15.25
N GLN A 16 6.27 14.65 -15.10
CA GLN A 16 7.53 14.76 -15.84
C GLN A 16 8.69 14.28 -14.98
N VAL A 17 9.42 13.27 -15.47
CA VAL A 17 10.53 12.66 -14.74
C VAL A 17 11.81 12.72 -15.58
N MET A 18 12.86 13.26 -14.98
CA MET A 18 14.22 13.15 -15.51
C MET A 18 14.87 11.89 -14.94
N VAL A 19 15.22 10.94 -15.80
CA VAL A 19 15.83 9.69 -15.38
C VAL A 19 17.34 9.84 -15.40
N SER A 20 17.97 9.66 -14.24
CA SER A 20 19.42 9.76 -14.12
C SER A 20 20.13 8.71 -14.97
N ARG A 21 21.29 9.06 -15.52
CA ARG A 21 22.15 8.13 -16.28
C ARG A 21 22.35 6.75 -15.61
N PRO A 22 22.71 6.63 -14.31
CA PRO A 22 22.89 5.32 -13.69
C PRO A 22 21.61 4.47 -13.68
N THR A 23 20.43 5.10 -13.69
CA THR A 23 19.15 4.41 -13.78
C THR A 23 18.93 3.82 -15.17
N VAL A 24 19.24 4.58 -16.23
CA VAL A 24 19.16 4.11 -17.62
C VAL A 24 20.17 2.98 -17.86
N ASP A 25 21.40 3.12 -17.35
CA ASP A 25 22.42 2.08 -17.48
C ASP A 25 22.03 0.79 -16.73
N ARG A 26 21.40 0.90 -15.54
CA ARG A 26 20.83 -0.24 -14.81
C ARG A 26 19.74 -0.94 -15.62
N TRP A 27 18.81 -0.18 -16.20
CA TRP A 27 17.74 -0.72 -17.03
C TRP A 27 18.26 -1.40 -18.29
N LEU A 28 19.26 -0.82 -18.97
CA LEU A 28 19.87 -1.43 -20.14
C LEU A 28 20.50 -2.79 -19.79
N ARG A 29 21.21 -2.88 -18.66
CA ARG A 29 21.81 -4.13 -18.20
C ARG A 29 20.74 -5.20 -17.93
N ALA A 30 19.67 -4.83 -17.22
CA ALA A 30 18.56 -5.74 -16.94
C ALA A 30 17.86 -6.19 -18.22
N TYR A 31 17.64 -5.28 -19.17
CA TYR A 31 17.04 -5.58 -20.46
C TYR A 31 17.91 -6.51 -21.32
N ARG A 32 19.24 -6.29 -21.35
CA ARG A 32 20.16 -7.18 -22.08
C ARG A 32 20.23 -8.59 -21.49
N LYS A 33 19.99 -8.72 -20.19
CA LYS A 33 20.05 -10.00 -19.48
C LYS A 33 18.75 -10.79 -19.60
N ASP A 34 17.63 -10.15 -19.27
CA ASP A 34 16.35 -10.81 -19.05
C ASP A 34 15.25 -10.31 -20.03
N GLY A 35 15.60 -9.49 -21.02
CA GLY A 35 14.67 -8.90 -21.98
C GLY A 35 13.71 -7.89 -21.34
N LEU A 36 12.52 -7.73 -21.94
CA LEU A 36 11.45 -6.89 -21.39
C LEU A 36 11.06 -7.25 -19.94
N PRO A 37 11.00 -8.55 -19.55
CA PRO A 37 10.80 -8.93 -18.15
C PRO A 37 11.80 -8.31 -17.16
N GLY A 38 13.05 -8.11 -17.56
CA GLY A 38 14.09 -7.48 -16.71
C GLY A 38 13.82 -6.02 -16.37
N LEU A 39 12.95 -5.34 -17.11
CA LEU A 39 12.54 -3.97 -16.82
C LEU A 39 11.36 -3.89 -15.86
N GLN A 40 10.72 -5.02 -15.53
CA GLN A 40 9.62 -5.01 -14.58
C GLN A 40 10.12 -4.53 -13.21
N PRO A 41 9.30 -3.74 -12.48
CA PRO A 41 9.63 -3.35 -11.12
C PRO A 41 9.87 -4.61 -10.29
N GLN A 42 11.11 -4.80 -9.83
CA GLN A 42 11.42 -5.93 -8.98
C GLN A 42 10.59 -5.80 -7.70
N ARG A 43 9.79 -6.83 -7.41
CA ARG A 43 8.95 -6.86 -6.22
C ARG A 43 9.86 -6.69 -5.00
N ARG A 44 9.67 -5.61 -4.25
CA ARG A 44 10.38 -5.37 -2.98
C ARG A 44 10.19 -6.58 -2.07
N SER A 45 11.28 -7.18 -1.59
CA SER A 45 11.26 -8.35 -0.71
C SER A 45 10.56 -8.09 0.64
N ASP A 46 10.48 -6.82 1.01
CA ASP A 46 9.94 -6.28 2.26
C ASP A 46 8.46 -5.88 2.16
N GLN A 47 7.73 -6.28 1.12
CA GLN A 47 6.29 -5.97 1.00
C GLN A 47 5.52 -6.35 2.27
N GLY A 48 5.25 -5.34 3.10
CA GLY A 48 4.46 -5.43 4.32
C GLY A 48 5.10 -6.20 5.48
N ALA A 49 6.27 -6.81 5.31
CA ALA A 49 6.90 -7.60 6.37
C ALA A 49 7.77 -6.69 7.24
N ILE A 50 7.36 -6.51 8.50
CA ILE A 50 8.28 -6.01 9.53
C ILE A 50 9.32 -7.11 9.70
N ARG A 51 10.51 -6.92 9.11
CA ARG A 51 11.63 -7.89 9.09
C ARG A 51 12.02 -8.37 10.50
N ARG A 52 11.64 -7.61 11.53
CA ARG A 52 12.00 -7.83 12.92
C ARG A 52 11.20 -8.93 13.62
N HIS A 53 9.95 -9.18 13.23
CA HIS A 53 9.04 -10.05 14.00
C HIS A 53 8.01 -10.82 13.14
N PRO A 54 8.44 -11.80 12.33
CA PRO A 54 7.55 -12.62 11.52
C PRO A 54 6.53 -13.43 12.35
N GLU A 55 6.88 -13.80 13.58
CA GLU A 55 6.06 -14.56 14.53
C GLU A 55 4.74 -13.85 14.89
N LEU A 56 4.77 -12.52 15.02
CA LEU A 56 3.57 -11.73 15.34
C LEU A 56 2.49 -11.83 14.28
N PHE A 57 2.87 -12.08 13.02
CA PHE A 57 1.91 -12.22 11.93
C PHE A 57 1.23 -13.59 11.91
N ALA A 58 1.91 -14.63 12.37
CA ALA A 58 1.27 -15.93 12.58
C ALA A 58 0.20 -15.81 13.67
N GLU A 59 0.56 -15.19 14.78
CA GLU A 59 -0.36 -14.94 15.89
C GLU A 59 -1.53 -14.03 15.49
N ALA A 60 -1.28 -12.97 14.70
CA ALA A 60 -2.35 -12.12 14.15
C ALA A 60 -3.35 -12.91 13.30
N ALA A 61 -2.88 -13.91 12.55
CA ALA A 61 -3.74 -14.78 11.75
C ALA A 61 -4.51 -15.76 12.63
N ASP A 62 -3.91 -16.29 13.70
CA ASP A 62 -4.57 -17.14 14.68
C ASP A 62 -5.71 -16.39 15.38
N LEU A 63 -5.42 -15.18 15.88
CA LEU A 63 -6.41 -14.29 16.49
C LEU A 63 -7.57 -13.95 15.53
N ARG A 64 -7.31 -13.87 14.22
CA ARG A 64 -8.36 -13.64 13.22
C ARG A 64 -9.16 -14.91 12.92
N ARG A 65 -8.54 -16.10 12.96
CA ARG A 65 -9.22 -17.38 12.76
C ARG A 65 -10.14 -17.74 13.93
N GLU A 66 -9.71 -17.45 15.15
CA GLU A 66 -10.54 -17.63 16.36
C GLU A 66 -11.82 -16.80 16.32
N LEU A 67 -11.71 -15.53 15.90
CA LEU A 67 -12.84 -14.62 15.80
C LEU A 67 -12.74 -13.78 14.51
N PRO A 68 -13.43 -14.16 13.43
CA PRO A 68 -13.32 -13.47 12.15
C PRO A 68 -13.83 -12.02 12.19
N ALA A 69 -14.73 -11.71 13.12
CA ALA A 69 -15.23 -10.36 13.38
C ALA A 69 -14.19 -9.41 14.02
N ARG A 70 -13.08 -9.94 14.56
CA ARG A 70 -12.06 -9.14 15.26
C ARG A 70 -11.41 -8.13 14.29
N SER A 71 -11.38 -6.86 14.66
CA SER A 71 -10.83 -5.80 13.80
C SER A 71 -9.29 -5.82 13.77
N ALA A 72 -8.68 -5.30 12.69
CA ALA A 72 -7.22 -5.21 12.60
C ALA A 72 -6.61 -4.26 13.65
N ALA A 73 -7.36 -3.24 14.09
CA ALA A 73 -6.95 -2.34 15.17
C ALA A 73 -6.92 -3.11 16.51
N HIS A 74 -7.96 -3.88 16.80
CA HIS A 74 -8.01 -4.70 18.00
C HIS A 74 -6.89 -5.76 18.04
N ILE A 75 -6.55 -6.36 16.89
CA ILE A 75 -5.40 -7.27 16.80
C ILE A 75 -4.09 -6.52 17.11
N ALA A 76 -3.93 -5.27 16.63
CA ALA A 76 -2.76 -4.46 16.96
C ALA A 76 -2.66 -4.18 18.47
N ASP A 77 -3.80 -3.87 19.11
CA ASP A 77 -3.86 -3.62 20.56
C ASP A 77 -3.48 -4.88 21.36
N ILE A 78 -3.97 -6.06 20.94
CA ILE A 78 -3.59 -7.35 21.56
C ILE A 78 -2.08 -7.58 21.42
N LEU A 79 -1.52 -7.40 20.22
CA LEU A 79 -0.09 -7.61 19.99
C LEU A 79 0.77 -6.63 20.81
N LYS A 80 0.33 -5.36 20.92
CA LYS A 80 0.98 -4.35 21.75
C LYS A 80 0.93 -4.74 23.23
N ALA A 81 -0.21 -5.22 23.73
CA ALA A 81 -0.36 -5.65 25.12
C ALA A 81 0.49 -6.90 25.45
N LYS A 82 0.59 -7.87 24.53
CA LYS A 82 1.32 -9.12 24.75
C LYS A 82 2.83 -9.01 24.56
N HIS A 83 3.26 -8.24 23.56
CA HIS A 83 4.67 -8.21 23.13
C HIS A 83 5.34 -6.84 23.27
N GLY A 84 4.60 -5.79 23.63
CA GLY A 84 5.12 -4.43 23.74
C GLY A 84 5.47 -3.79 22.39
N ILE A 85 5.07 -4.41 21.27
CA ILE A 85 5.43 -3.98 19.92
C ILE A 85 4.23 -3.28 19.29
N GLU A 86 4.43 -2.03 18.87
CA GLU A 86 3.41 -1.26 18.17
C GLU A 86 3.45 -1.54 16.67
N VAL A 87 2.38 -2.15 16.17
CA VAL A 87 2.21 -2.45 14.75
C VAL A 87 1.04 -1.64 14.21
N ALA A 88 1.26 -0.89 13.14
CA ALA A 88 0.19 -0.13 12.50
C ALA A 88 -0.94 -1.08 12.03
N PRO A 89 -2.23 -0.77 12.30
CA PRO A 89 -3.35 -1.59 11.85
C PRO A 89 -3.40 -1.81 10.33
N ARG A 90 -2.86 -0.86 9.55
CA ARG A 90 -2.66 -0.97 8.09
C ARG A 90 -1.78 -2.17 7.73
N THR A 91 -0.67 -2.35 8.43
CA THR A 91 0.29 -3.44 8.21
C THR A 91 -0.35 -4.79 8.51
N ILE A 92 -1.11 -4.89 9.60
CA ILE A 92 -1.87 -6.11 9.94
C ILE A 92 -2.90 -6.44 8.86
N ARG A 93 -3.63 -5.42 8.37
CA ARG A 93 -4.62 -5.60 7.30
C ARG A 93 -3.97 -6.10 6.00
N ASP A 94 -2.86 -5.52 5.59
CA ASP A 94 -2.16 -5.92 4.36
C ASP A 94 -1.57 -7.34 4.48
N GLN A 95 -1.07 -7.71 5.66
CA GLN A 95 -0.60 -9.07 5.96
C GLN A 95 -1.73 -10.10 5.95
N LEU A 96 -2.85 -9.79 6.59
CA LEU A 96 -4.02 -10.67 6.59
C LEU A 96 -4.63 -10.83 5.18
N ARG A 97 -4.61 -9.79 4.35
CA ARG A 97 -4.99 -9.86 2.92
C ARG A 97 -4.08 -10.80 2.14
N GLY A 98 -2.77 -10.71 2.35
CA GLY A 98 -1.80 -11.61 1.71
C GLY A 98 -2.00 -13.09 2.07
N ARG A 99 -2.63 -13.38 3.22
CA ARG A 99 -2.92 -14.75 3.70
C ARG A 99 -4.35 -15.22 3.44
N GLY A 100 -5.19 -14.42 2.76
CA GLY A 100 -6.59 -14.76 2.49
C GLY A 100 -7.52 -14.64 3.72
N CYS A 101 -7.03 -14.10 4.84
CA CYS A 101 -7.79 -13.91 6.08
C CYS A 101 -8.45 -12.52 6.18
N SER A 102 -8.69 -11.86 5.04
CA SER A 102 -9.29 -10.51 5.00
C SER A 102 -10.82 -10.50 5.04
N GLY A 103 -11.47 -11.67 4.97
CA GLY A 103 -12.93 -11.79 4.97
C GLY A 103 -13.48 -11.93 6.37
N ALA A 104 -14.21 -10.91 6.85
CA ALA A 104 -15.25 -11.12 7.86
C ALA A 104 -16.56 -11.42 7.12
N PRO A 105 -17.33 -12.46 7.49
CA PRO A 105 -18.53 -12.87 6.75
C PRO A 105 -19.82 -12.12 7.14
N TRP A 106 -19.77 -10.89 7.66
CA TRP A 106 -21.00 -10.19 8.05
C TRP A 106 -21.58 -9.23 6.98
N GLU A 107 -20.90 -9.06 5.84
CA GLU A 107 -21.40 -8.24 4.71
C GLU A 107 -21.74 -9.12 3.49
N THR A 108 -22.80 -9.92 3.62
CA THR A 108 -23.68 -10.21 2.47
C THR A 108 -24.79 -9.18 2.43
N LEU A 109 -24.45 -7.93 2.11
CA LEU A 109 -25.37 -6.89 1.64
C LEU A 109 -24.63 -6.09 0.56
N PRO A 110 -25.12 -6.02 -0.69
CA PRO A 110 -24.48 -5.21 -1.72
C PRO A 110 -24.86 -3.75 -1.47
N LEU A 111 -24.03 -3.02 -0.74
CA LEU A 111 -24.08 -1.55 -0.74
C LEU A 111 -22.81 -1.01 -1.40
N CYS A 112 -22.76 -1.21 -2.72
CA CYS A 112 -22.02 -0.33 -3.60
C CYS A 112 -22.82 0.96 -3.77
N THR A 113 -22.60 1.97 -2.93
CA THR A 113 -22.89 3.36 -3.31
C THR A 113 -21.74 4.25 -2.90
N GLY A 114 -21.26 5.01 -3.88
CA GLY A 114 -20.02 5.78 -3.83
C GLY A 114 -20.05 6.89 -2.79
N GLY A 115 -18.93 7.01 -2.06
CA GLY A 115 -18.65 8.19 -1.26
C GLY A 115 -18.18 9.34 -2.13
N THR A 116 -19.10 10.04 -2.80
CA THR A 116 -18.86 11.42 -3.21
C THR A 116 -18.86 12.25 -1.92
N ARG A 117 -17.73 12.87 -1.56
CA ARG A 117 -17.74 13.88 -0.49
C ARG A 117 -18.59 15.06 -0.98
N PRO A 118 -19.64 15.50 -0.27
CA PRO A 118 -20.21 16.81 -0.54
C PRO A 118 -19.16 17.86 -0.15
N HIS A 119 -18.67 18.60 -1.15
CA HIS A 119 -18.03 19.88 -0.88
C HIS A 119 -19.16 20.83 -0.48
N THR A 120 -19.08 21.40 0.71
CA THR A 120 -19.94 22.51 1.11
C THR A 120 -19.44 23.77 0.41
N PRO A 121 -20.23 24.44 -0.45
CA PRO A 121 -19.91 25.81 -0.80
C PRO A 121 -20.12 26.69 0.45
N THR A 122 -19.04 27.28 0.96
CA THR A 122 -19.11 28.39 1.91
C THR A 122 -19.87 29.53 1.25
N SER A 123 -21.10 29.82 1.71
CA SER A 123 -21.76 31.07 1.38
C SER A 123 -21.03 32.19 2.11
N VAL A 124 -20.42 33.09 1.34
CA VAL A 124 -20.07 34.42 1.83
C VAL A 124 -21.24 35.29 1.46
N GLY A 125 -21.99 35.72 2.46
CA GLY A 125 -23.07 36.68 2.28
C GLY A 125 -23.21 37.53 3.53
N SER A 126 -22.73 38.76 3.46
CA SER A 126 -23.48 39.90 3.98
C SER A 126 -22.93 41.22 3.46
N ALA A 127 -23.88 42.03 3.00
CA ALA A 127 -23.74 43.38 2.50
C ALA A 127 -23.39 44.41 3.59
N THR A 128 -22.82 45.53 3.17
CA THR A 128 -22.87 46.90 3.73
C THR A 128 -22.06 47.76 2.75
N CYS A 129 -22.47 48.94 2.25
CA CYS A 129 -23.58 49.86 2.46
C CYS A 129 -24.04 50.41 1.10
#